data_AF-A0A435SN05-F1
#
_entry.id   AF-A0A435SN05-F1
#
_cell.length_a   1.000
_cell.length_b   1.000
_cell.length_c   1.000
_cell.angle_alpha   90.00
_cell.angle_beta   90.00
_cell.angle_gamma   90.00
#
_symmetry.space_group_name_H-M   'P 1'
#
loop_
_entity.id
_entity.type
_entity.pdbx_description
1 polymer ?
#
loop_
_entity_poly.entity_id
_entity_poly.type
_entity_poly.pdbx_seq_one_letter_code
_entity_poly.pdbx_strand_id
1 'polypeptide(L)'
;MMMEKFALRSRFLLAGAAMSALLLAGAPAGAVTPADTLVEGFAIDDIISMDPGEAFELSTAEVTGNTYDLLVRLDLSDTSKVKGDLAESWTVSDDGLTYTFKLKPGLKFASGNPITASDVAWSFERVIKLDKSPAFIIGQFGISGDNVTEKAKAVDDGTFQFTVDKAYAPSFVLNCLSATVASVVDAKLVKEHVASVTPSADYKWDNDFGNAWLKTGYAGSGV
;
A
#
# COMPACT_ATOMS: atom_id res chain seq x y z
N MET A 1 37.04 -70.64 13.17
CA MET A 1 36.26 -70.15 14.33
C MET A 1 36.71 -68.79 14.89
N MET A 2 37.95 -68.31 14.64
CA MET A 2 38.42 -66.99 15.16
C MET A 2 38.16 -65.81 14.20
N MET A 3 38.08 -66.04 12.88
CA MET A 3 37.83 -65.00 11.86
C MET A 3 36.35 -64.58 11.74
N GLU A 4 35.38 -65.46 12.00
CA GLU A 4 33.94 -65.12 11.95
C GLU A 4 33.49 -64.18 13.08
N LYS A 5 34.13 -64.27 14.25
CA LYS A 5 33.82 -63.40 15.39
C LYS A 5 34.26 -61.95 15.17
N PHE A 6 35.25 -61.72 14.30
CA PHE A 6 35.74 -60.38 13.96
C PHE A 6 34.84 -59.68 12.94
N ALA A 7 34.35 -60.43 11.94
CA ALA A 7 33.40 -59.93 10.93
C ALA A 7 32.01 -59.63 11.51
N LEU A 8 31.58 -60.33 12.57
CA LEU A 8 30.31 -60.05 13.23
C LEU A 8 30.38 -58.75 14.06
N ARG A 9 31.50 -58.50 14.75
CA ARG A 9 31.72 -57.30 15.57
C ARG A 9 31.83 -56.02 14.72
N SER A 10 32.44 -56.08 13.54
CA SER A 10 32.52 -54.93 12.64
C SER A 10 31.18 -54.55 12.01
N ARG A 11 30.29 -55.51 11.77
CA ARG A 11 28.93 -55.27 11.23
C ARG A 11 28.00 -54.60 12.24
N PHE A 12 28.12 -54.93 13.53
CA PHE A 12 27.38 -54.23 14.59
C PHE A 12 27.89 -52.79 14.84
N LEU A 13 29.20 -52.55 14.70
CA LEU A 13 29.78 -51.21 14.80
C LEU A 13 29.38 -50.28 13.64
N LEU A 14 29.30 -50.81 12.41
CA LEU A 14 28.84 -50.07 11.24
C LEU A 14 27.33 -49.74 11.28
N ALA A 15 26.50 -50.65 11.80
CA ALA A 15 25.07 -50.41 11.96
C ALA A 15 24.77 -49.36 13.06
N GLY A 16 25.53 -49.37 14.16
CA GLY A 16 25.41 -48.35 15.22
C GLY A 16 25.85 -46.95 14.78
N ALA A 17 26.90 -46.85 13.95
CA ALA A 17 27.35 -45.58 13.39
C ALA A 17 26.35 -44.96 12.40
N ALA A 18 25.71 -45.79 11.56
CA ALA A 18 24.68 -45.33 10.63
C ALA A 18 23.42 -44.83 11.36
N MET A 19 22.96 -45.55 12.40
CA MET A 19 21.81 -45.13 13.21
C MET A 19 22.07 -43.81 13.97
N SER A 20 23.31 -43.59 14.41
CA SER A 20 23.72 -42.35 15.10
C SER A 20 23.79 -41.16 14.13
N ALA A 21 24.23 -41.37 12.89
CA ALA A 21 24.25 -40.32 11.87
C ALA A 21 22.82 -39.91 11.42
N LEU A 22 21.88 -40.86 11.37
CA LEU A 22 20.46 -40.58 11.10
C LEU A 22 19.76 -39.82 12.24
N LEU A 23 20.16 -40.05 13.49
CA LEU A 23 19.63 -39.30 14.65
C LEU A 23 20.18 -37.87 14.73
N LEU A 24 21.41 -37.61 14.26
CA LEU A 24 21.96 -36.25 14.17
C LEU A 24 21.44 -35.45 12.97
N ALA A 25 21.06 -36.11 11.87
CA ALA A 25 20.49 -35.45 10.70
C ALA A 25 19.01 -35.05 10.86
N GLY A 26 18.32 -35.58 11.88
CA GLY A 26 16.92 -35.32 12.17
C GLY A 26 16.66 -34.31 13.29
N ALA A 27 17.69 -33.67 13.83
CA ALA A 27 17.48 -32.57 14.78
C ALA A 27 16.76 -31.44 14.02
N PRO A 28 15.57 -30.99 14.47
CA PRO A 28 14.92 -29.85 13.85
C PRO A 28 15.90 -28.69 13.96
N ALA A 29 16.39 -28.22 12.80
CA ALA A 29 17.08 -26.96 12.73
C ALA A 29 16.03 -25.90 13.11
N GLY A 30 16.04 -25.48 14.39
CA GLY A 30 15.26 -24.35 14.85
C GLY A 30 15.83 -23.12 14.19
N ALA A 31 15.39 -22.84 12.96
CA ALA A 31 15.63 -21.57 12.32
C ALA A 31 14.90 -20.52 13.17
N VAL A 32 15.64 -19.92 14.09
CA VAL A 32 15.14 -18.78 14.86
C VAL A 32 14.86 -17.67 13.86
N THR A 33 13.63 -17.17 13.85
CA THR A 33 13.28 -15.97 13.08
C THR A 33 14.27 -14.87 13.45
N PRO A 34 14.96 -14.25 12.48
CA PRO A 34 15.86 -13.14 12.77
C PRO A 34 15.15 -12.07 13.62
N ALA A 35 15.90 -11.41 14.51
CA ALA A 35 15.31 -10.47 15.47
C ALA A 35 14.65 -9.23 14.81
N ASP A 36 15.00 -8.96 13.55
CA ASP A 36 14.48 -7.91 12.67
C ASP A 36 13.41 -8.41 11.69
N THR A 37 12.97 -9.67 11.82
CA THR A 37 11.95 -10.27 10.97
C THR A 37 10.69 -10.54 11.76
N LEU A 38 9.57 -9.96 11.32
CA LEU A 38 8.24 -10.36 11.76
C LEU A 38 7.69 -11.42 10.80
N VAL A 39 7.22 -12.54 11.35
CA VAL A 39 6.48 -13.55 10.59
C VAL A 39 5.03 -13.51 11.07
N GLU A 40 4.14 -13.14 10.16
CA GLU A 40 2.71 -13.09 10.40
C GLU A 40 2.00 -14.14 9.55
N GLY A 41 1.14 -14.93 10.19
CA GLY A 41 0.24 -15.86 9.51
C GLY A 41 -1.11 -15.19 9.32
N PHE A 42 -1.48 -14.91 8.07
CA PHE A 42 -2.70 -14.20 7.74
C PHE A 42 -3.55 -14.97 6.73
N ALA A 43 -4.87 -14.85 6.82
CA ALA A 43 -5.78 -15.35 5.78
C ALA A 43 -5.80 -14.34 4.63
N ILE A 44 -5.25 -14.72 3.47
CA ILE A 44 -5.04 -13.83 2.32
C ILE A 44 -5.88 -14.22 1.11
N ASP A 45 -6.82 -15.13 1.27
CA ASP A 45 -7.66 -15.66 0.20
C ASP A 45 -8.72 -14.66 -0.31
N ASP A 46 -8.92 -13.56 0.40
CA ASP A 46 -9.76 -12.43 -0.01
C ASP A 46 -9.03 -11.40 -0.89
N ILE A 47 -7.70 -11.47 -1.00
CA ILE A 47 -6.90 -10.52 -1.78
C ILE A 47 -7.17 -10.68 -3.28
N ILE A 48 -7.75 -9.64 -3.91
CA ILE A 48 -8.02 -9.60 -5.36
C ILE A 48 -7.12 -8.63 -6.14
N SER A 49 -6.48 -7.68 -5.46
CA SER A 49 -5.65 -6.63 -6.06
C SER A 49 -4.68 -6.04 -5.03
N MET A 50 -3.48 -5.65 -5.45
CA MET A 50 -2.54 -4.82 -4.67
C MET A 50 -2.65 -3.32 -4.97
N ASP A 51 -3.57 -2.93 -5.84
CA ASP A 51 -3.79 -1.54 -6.18
C ASP A 51 -4.59 -0.84 -5.07
N PRO A 52 -4.05 0.17 -4.37
CA PRO A 52 -4.78 0.89 -3.33
C PRO A 52 -6.03 1.62 -3.86
N GLY A 53 -6.12 1.85 -5.17
CA GLY A 53 -7.30 2.42 -5.83
C GLY A 53 -8.42 1.42 -6.11
N GLU A 54 -8.18 0.11 -5.97
CA GLU A 54 -9.18 -0.96 -6.19
C GLU A 54 -9.43 -1.80 -4.94
N ALA A 55 -8.37 -2.09 -4.17
CA ALA A 55 -8.44 -2.92 -2.99
C ALA A 55 -9.30 -2.30 -1.89
N PHE A 56 -10.17 -3.12 -1.30
CA PHE A 56 -11.08 -2.70 -0.23
C PHE A 56 -11.30 -3.75 0.86
N GLU A 57 -10.43 -4.75 0.89
CA GLU A 57 -10.37 -5.82 1.88
C GLU A 57 -9.38 -5.46 3.00
N LEU A 58 -9.62 -5.98 4.22
CA LEU A 58 -8.76 -5.68 5.37
C LEU A 58 -7.33 -6.25 5.20
N SER A 59 -7.21 -7.41 4.58
CA SER A 59 -5.93 -8.06 4.26
C SER A 59 -5.02 -7.17 3.43
N THR A 60 -5.57 -6.62 2.34
CA THR A 60 -4.83 -5.70 1.48
C THR A 60 -4.62 -4.35 2.16
N ALA A 61 -5.56 -3.87 2.97
CA ALA A 61 -5.40 -2.62 3.72
C ALA A 61 -4.18 -2.67 4.67
N GLU A 62 -3.89 -3.83 5.26
CA GLU A 62 -2.70 -4.04 6.08
C GLU A 62 -1.41 -3.99 5.25
N VAL A 63 -1.37 -4.64 4.09
CA VAL A 63 -0.21 -4.59 3.19
C VAL A 63 0.01 -3.18 2.62
N THR A 64 -1.04 -2.57 2.08
CA THR A 64 -0.99 -1.23 1.47
C THR A 64 -0.75 -0.14 2.51
N GLY A 65 -1.25 -0.30 3.73
CA GLY A 65 -1.00 0.62 4.84
C GLY A 65 0.46 0.72 5.25
N ASN A 66 1.27 -0.32 4.96
CA ASN A 66 2.72 -0.33 5.18
C ASN A 66 3.52 0.07 3.92
N THR A 67 2.94 -0.03 2.73
CA THR A 67 3.68 0.15 1.47
C THR A 67 3.38 1.48 0.76
N TYR A 68 2.27 2.14 1.10
CA TYR A 68 1.89 3.45 0.57
C TYR A 68 1.67 4.46 1.70
N ASP A 69 2.02 5.72 1.42
CA ASP A 69 1.77 6.85 2.32
C ASP A 69 0.57 7.68 1.87
N LEU A 70 0.01 8.39 2.85
CA LEU A 70 -1.19 9.21 2.75
C LEU A 70 -0.83 10.68 3.03
N LEU A 71 -1.74 11.62 2.76
CA LEU A 71 -1.54 12.99 3.26
C LEU A 71 -1.56 13.00 4.80
N VAL A 72 -2.49 12.25 5.39
CA VAL A 72 -2.74 12.19 6.82
C VAL A 72 -3.10 10.76 7.24
N ARG A 73 -2.85 10.44 8.51
CA ARG A 73 -3.21 9.15 9.13
C ARG A 73 -3.94 9.38 10.45
N LEU A 74 -4.67 8.38 10.91
CA LEU A 74 -5.12 8.34 12.30
C LEU A 74 -3.94 8.20 13.25
N ASP A 75 -4.03 8.84 14.41
CA ASP A 75 -3.07 8.61 15.49
C ASP A 75 -3.37 7.26 16.16
N LEU A 76 -2.41 6.35 16.14
CA LEU A 76 -2.56 5.01 16.73
C LEU A 76 -2.66 5.06 18.27
N SER A 77 -2.18 6.13 18.90
CA SER A 77 -2.32 6.34 20.35
C SER A 77 -3.68 6.94 20.74
N ASP A 78 -4.36 7.59 19.80
CA ASP A 78 -5.68 8.20 19.97
C ASP A 78 -6.38 8.31 18.61
N THR A 79 -7.14 7.28 18.24
CA THR A 79 -7.77 7.16 16.91
C THR A 79 -8.86 8.20 16.65
N SER A 80 -9.19 9.05 17.64
CA SER A 80 -10.04 10.23 17.43
C SER A 80 -9.29 11.39 16.77
N LYS A 81 -7.96 11.32 16.71
CA LYS A 81 -7.09 12.35 16.14
C LYS A 81 -6.50 11.93 14.80
N VAL A 82 -6.28 12.94 13.96
CA VAL A 82 -5.57 12.82 12.69
C VAL A 82 -4.21 13.49 12.83
N LYS A 83 -3.16 12.86 12.31
CA LYS A 83 -1.79 13.36 12.23
C LYS A 83 -1.31 13.41 10.77
N GLY A 84 -0.33 14.28 10.49
CA GLY A 84 0.27 14.38 9.17
C GLY A 84 1.16 13.17 8.84
N ASP A 85 1.06 12.69 7.61
CA ASP A 85 1.90 11.63 7.07
C ASP A 85 2.84 12.18 5.98
N LEU A 86 2.41 12.31 4.72
CA LEU A 86 3.14 13.11 3.73
C LEU A 86 2.98 14.63 4.00
N ALA A 87 1.85 15.04 4.58
CA ALA A 87 1.63 16.43 4.95
C ALA A 87 2.41 16.79 6.22
N GLU A 88 3.15 17.89 6.17
CA GLU A 88 3.71 18.57 7.34
C GLU A 88 2.61 19.30 8.11
N SER A 89 1.71 19.96 7.40
CA SER A 89 0.60 20.72 7.97
C SER A 89 -0.55 20.87 6.98
N TRP A 90 -1.71 21.28 7.47
CA TRP A 90 -2.84 21.67 6.63
C TRP A 90 -3.67 22.79 7.25
N THR A 91 -4.38 23.52 6.40
CA THR A 91 -5.36 24.54 6.79
C THR A 91 -6.71 24.26 6.12
N VAL A 92 -7.78 24.71 6.75
CA VAL A 92 -9.13 24.71 6.19
C VAL A 92 -9.56 26.17 6.02
N SER A 93 -10.11 26.52 4.87
CA SER A 93 -10.64 27.86 4.60
C SER A 93 -11.83 28.20 5.52
N ASP A 94 -12.10 29.50 5.68
CA ASP A 94 -13.18 29.99 6.56
C ASP A 94 -14.58 29.48 6.16
N ASP A 95 -14.79 29.22 4.87
CA ASP A 95 -16.03 28.64 4.34
C ASP A 95 -16.12 27.11 4.50
N GLY A 96 -15.06 26.47 5.02
CA GLY A 96 -14.99 25.03 5.25
C GLY A 96 -14.85 24.19 3.98
N LEU A 97 -14.62 24.80 2.81
CA LEU A 97 -14.63 24.12 1.52
C LEU A 97 -13.25 23.68 1.04
N THR A 98 -12.21 24.40 1.39
CA THR A 98 -10.88 24.20 0.82
C THR A 98 -9.88 23.78 1.89
N TYR A 99 -9.28 22.61 1.67
CA TYR A 99 -8.23 22.02 2.48
C TYR A 99 -6.91 22.21 1.74
N THR A 100 -5.93 22.86 2.36
CA THR A 100 -4.61 23.09 1.79
C THR A 100 -3.57 22.36 2.61
N PHE A 101 -2.86 21.43 1.98
CA PHE A 101 -1.83 20.60 2.60
C PHE A 101 -0.45 21.07 2.14
N LYS A 102 0.46 21.27 3.10
CA LYS A 102 1.89 21.47 2.85
C LYS A 102 2.60 20.14 3.02
N LEU A 103 3.29 19.68 1.99
CA LEU A 103 4.04 18.43 2.02
C LEU A 103 5.38 18.61 2.75
N LYS A 104 5.83 17.55 3.41
CA LYS A 104 7.19 17.49 3.97
C LYS A 104 8.23 17.58 2.84
N PRO A 105 9.40 18.21 3.08
CA PRO A 105 10.46 18.26 2.08
C PRO A 105 11.18 16.91 1.96
N GLY A 106 11.77 16.65 0.78
CA GLY A 106 12.69 15.53 0.57
C GLY A 106 12.05 14.15 0.50
N LEU A 107 10.71 14.08 0.39
CA LEU A 107 9.95 12.85 0.21
C LEU A 107 10.31 12.15 -1.11
N LYS A 108 10.40 10.82 -1.08
CA LYS A 108 10.71 9.99 -2.25
C LYS A 108 9.88 8.73 -2.28
N PHE A 109 9.55 8.29 -3.49
CA PHE A 109 9.01 6.96 -3.71
C PHE A 109 10.10 5.89 -3.58
N ALA A 110 9.71 4.62 -3.45
CA ALA A 110 10.65 3.50 -3.45
C ALA A 110 11.42 3.37 -4.78
N SER A 111 10.87 3.90 -5.88
CA SER A 111 11.54 4.04 -7.19
C SER A 111 12.70 5.05 -7.19
N GLY A 112 12.78 5.90 -6.16
CA GLY A 112 13.70 7.02 -6.06
C GLY A 112 13.16 8.34 -6.66
N ASN A 113 12.01 8.33 -7.34
CA ASN A 113 11.35 9.56 -7.80
C ASN A 113 10.92 10.43 -6.60
N PRO A 114 10.98 11.77 -6.69
CA PRO A 114 10.48 12.65 -5.63
C PRO A 114 8.95 12.54 -5.51
N ILE A 115 8.42 12.67 -4.29
CA ILE A 115 6.97 12.84 -4.07
C ILE A 115 6.65 14.33 -4.09
N THR A 116 5.75 14.74 -4.98
CA THR A 116 5.29 16.12 -5.10
C THR A 116 3.77 16.22 -4.98
N ALA A 117 3.24 17.43 -4.80
CA ALA A 117 1.80 17.66 -4.82
C ALA A 117 1.14 17.28 -6.15
N SER A 118 1.92 17.22 -7.25
CA SER A 118 1.43 16.73 -8.54
C SER A 118 1.15 15.23 -8.51
N ASP A 119 1.92 14.45 -7.76
CA ASP A 119 1.68 13.01 -7.56
C ASP A 119 0.43 12.80 -6.69
N VAL A 120 0.24 13.63 -5.66
CA VAL A 120 -0.99 13.64 -4.85
C VAL A 120 -2.21 13.93 -5.72
N ALA A 121 -2.17 15.02 -6.50
CA ALA A 121 -3.27 15.40 -7.39
C ALA A 121 -3.59 14.31 -8.41
N TRP A 122 -2.57 13.72 -9.02
CA TRP A 122 -2.75 12.64 -9.99
C TRP A 122 -3.30 11.37 -9.34
N SER A 123 -2.91 11.05 -8.10
CA SER A 123 -3.44 9.90 -7.36
C SER A 123 -4.94 10.06 -7.07
N PHE A 124 -5.38 11.26 -6.70
CA PHE A 124 -6.80 11.57 -6.49
C PHE A 124 -7.60 11.56 -7.80
N GLU A 125 -7.04 12.14 -8.87
CA GLU A 125 -7.62 12.04 -10.21
C GLU A 125 -7.80 10.58 -10.62
N ARG A 126 -6.75 9.77 -10.45
CA ARG A 126 -6.72 8.36 -10.80
C ARG A 126 -7.84 7.59 -10.12
N VAL A 127 -7.96 7.65 -8.80
CA VAL A 127 -8.94 6.81 -8.07
C VAL A 127 -10.38 7.21 -8.39
N ILE A 128 -10.64 8.51 -8.58
CA ILE A 128 -11.97 9.00 -8.96
C ILE A 128 -12.32 8.63 -10.39
N LYS A 129 -11.36 8.68 -11.32
CA LYS A 129 -11.61 8.31 -12.73
C LYS A 129 -11.69 6.79 -12.93
N LEU A 130 -10.89 6.03 -12.18
CA LEU A 130 -10.90 4.58 -12.21
C LEU A 130 -12.20 3.99 -11.63
N ASP A 131 -12.79 4.69 -10.66
CA ASP A 131 -14.13 4.44 -10.10
C ASP A 131 -14.36 2.98 -9.65
N LYS A 132 -13.39 2.44 -8.90
CA LYS A 132 -13.54 1.13 -8.25
C LYS A 132 -14.25 1.28 -6.91
N SER A 133 -14.55 0.13 -6.29
CA SER A 133 -15.29 0.02 -5.03
C SER A 133 -14.95 1.06 -3.96
N PRO A 134 -13.69 1.41 -3.65
CA PRO A 134 -13.41 2.38 -2.57
C PRO A 134 -13.50 3.86 -2.98
N ALA A 135 -13.66 4.19 -4.27
CA ALA A 135 -13.63 5.56 -4.78
C ALA A 135 -14.71 6.47 -4.17
N PHE A 136 -15.83 5.89 -3.72
CA PHE A 136 -16.92 6.63 -3.06
C PHE A 136 -16.46 7.40 -1.82
N ILE A 137 -15.41 6.95 -1.13
CA ILE A 137 -14.88 7.61 0.08
C ILE A 137 -14.40 9.03 -0.23
N ILE A 138 -13.85 9.24 -1.42
CA ILE A 138 -13.42 10.56 -1.90
C ILE A 138 -14.55 11.21 -2.71
N GLY A 139 -15.25 10.43 -3.54
CA GLY A 139 -16.34 10.90 -4.40
C GLY A 139 -17.51 11.54 -3.65
N GLN A 140 -17.78 11.11 -2.41
CA GLN A 140 -18.87 11.64 -1.58
C GLN A 140 -18.76 13.14 -1.28
N PHE A 141 -17.60 13.76 -1.47
CA PHE A 141 -17.39 15.21 -1.29
C PHE A 141 -17.72 16.03 -2.56
N GLY A 142 -18.57 15.47 -3.43
CA GLY A 142 -18.96 16.04 -4.73
C GLY A 142 -17.82 16.04 -5.75
N ILE A 143 -16.92 15.06 -5.63
CA ILE A 143 -15.79 14.86 -6.54
C ILE A 143 -16.21 13.82 -7.58
N SER A 144 -16.02 14.12 -8.85
CA SER A 144 -16.32 13.24 -9.96
C SER A 144 -15.19 13.25 -10.97
N GLY A 145 -15.18 12.28 -11.87
CA GLY A 145 -14.17 12.21 -12.93
C GLY A 145 -14.13 13.45 -13.83
N ASP A 146 -15.21 14.24 -13.88
CA ASP A 146 -15.29 15.48 -14.66
C ASP A 146 -14.69 16.70 -13.96
N ASN A 147 -14.68 16.74 -12.62
CA ASN A 147 -14.25 17.91 -11.85
C ASN A 147 -13.01 17.66 -10.98
N VAL A 148 -12.53 16.41 -10.88
CA VAL A 148 -11.47 16.05 -9.92
C VAL A 148 -10.18 16.84 -10.14
N THR A 149 -9.80 17.15 -11.38
CA THR A 149 -8.59 17.93 -11.68
C THR A 149 -8.69 19.39 -11.23
N GLU A 150 -9.90 19.93 -11.07
CA GLU A 150 -10.14 21.26 -10.51
C GLU A 150 -10.21 21.23 -8.98
N LYS A 151 -10.79 20.15 -8.44
CA LYS A 151 -11.07 19.98 -7.01
C LYS A 151 -9.90 19.42 -6.21
N ALA A 152 -9.01 18.65 -6.82
CA ALA A 152 -7.84 18.03 -6.21
C ALA A 152 -6.60 18.36 -7.05
N LYS A 153 -5.91 19.44 -6.70
CA LYS A 153 -4.84 20.01 -7.55
C LYS A 153 -3.58 20.37 -6.78
N ALA A 154 -2.45 20.27 -7.47
CA ALA A 154 -1.21 20.88 -7.04
C ALA A 154 -1.26 22.39 -7.29
N VAL A 155 -0.99 23.19 -6.26
CA VAL A 155 -0.80 24.64 -6.40
C VAL A 155 0.65 24.94 -6.76
N ASP A 156 1.58 24.18 -6.16
CA ASP A 156 3.01 24.13 -6.44
C ASP A 156 3.52 22.75 -6.01
N ASP A 157 4.82 22.45 -6.19
CA ASP A 157 5.41 21.14 -5.91
C ASP A 157 5.20 20.64 -4.47
N GLY A 158 5.05 21.54 -3.50
CA GLY A 158 4.90 21.22 -2.08
C GLY A 158 3.51 21.51 -1.50
N THR A 159 2.56 21.96 -2.32
CA THR A 159 1.25 22.42 -1.86
C THR A 159 0.13 21.78 -2.65
N PHE A 160 -0.66 20.93 -1.98
CA PHE A 160 -1.84 20.29 -2.54
C PHE A 160 -3.11 20.95 -2.00
N GLN A 161 -4.12 21.12 -2.85
CA GLN A 161 -5.41 21.71 -2.49
C GLN A 161 -6.55 20.76 -2.86
N PHE A 162 -7.37 20.45 -1.86
CA PHE A 162 -8.57 19.63 -1.99
C PHE A 162 -9.81 20.45 -1.65
N THR A 163 -10.79 20.50 -2.55
CA THR A 163 -12.00 21.31 -2.40
C THR A 163 -13.23 20.42 -2.41
N VAL A 164 -14.06 20.52 -1.37
CA VAL A 164 -15.32 19.79 -1.26
C VAL A 164 -16.49 20.58 -1.86
N ASP A 165 -17.66 19.97 -2.03
CA ASP A 165 -18.85 20.60 -2.63
C ASP A 165 -19.69 21.46 -1.66
N LYS A 166 -19.60 21.17 -0.37
CA LYS A 166 -20.24 21.91 0.73
C LYS A 166 -19.39 21.78 1.99
N ALA A 167 -19.70 22.57 3.01
CA ALA A 167 -19.02 22.46 4.29
C ALA A 167 -19.34 21.10 4.95
N TYR A 168 -18.30 20.37 5.33
CA TYR A 168 -18.36 19.16 6.17
C TYR A 168 -17.60 19.41 7.46
N ALA A 169 -17.78 18.54 8.46
CA ALA A 169 -16.90 18.55 9.62
C ALA A 169 -15.46 18.26 9.17
N PRO A 170 -14.47 19.12 9.50
CA PRO A 170 -13.08 18.89 9.08
C PRO A 170 -12.52 17.54 9.53
N SER A 171 -12.90 17.06 10.72
CA SER A 171 -12.51 15.73 11.21
C SER A 171 -13.03 14.60 10.33
N PHE A 172 -14.22 14.75 9.74
CA PHE A 172 -14.79 13.74 8.85
C PHE A 172 -14.04 13.70 7.51
N VAL A 173 -13.76 14.86 6.91
CA VAL A 173 -12.98 14.93 5.66
C VAL A 173 -11.59 14.33 5.88
N LEU A 174 -10.89 14.76 6.94
CA LEU A 174 -9.56 14.26 7.27
C LEU A 174 -9.55 12.76 7.59
N ASN A 175 -10.59 12.22 8.24
CA ASN A 175 -10.73 10.79 8.45
C ASN A 175 -10.87 10.03 7.12
N CYS A 176 -11.69 10.50 6.19
CA CYS A 176 -11.80 9.89 4.86
C CYS A 176 -10.49 9.96 4.06
N LEU A 177 -9.71 11.04 4.20
CA LEU A 177 -8.38 11.16 3.59
C LEU A 177 -7.32 10.25 4.22
N SER A 178 -7.62 9.58 5.33
CA SER A 178 -6.75 8.55 5.92
C SER A 178 -7.06 7.12 5.42
N ALA A 179 -8.07 6.96 4.55
CA ALA A 179 -8.38 5.67 3.94
C ALA A 179 -7.38 5.30 2.84
N THR A 180 -7.11 4.00 2.66
CA THR A 180 -6.15 3.46 1.67
C THR A 180 -6.36 3.99 0.25
N VAL A 181 -7.59 4.26 -0.17
CA VAL A 181 -7.88 4.82 -1.50
C VAL A 181 -7.28 6.22 -1.74
N ALA A 182 -6.91 6.95 -0.68
CA ALA A 182 -6.20 8.22 -0.78
C ALA A 182 -4.68 8.06 -0.87
N SER A 183 -4.17 6.82 -0.98
CA SER A 183 -2.74 6.53 -1.11
C SER A 183 -2.13 7.28 -2.28
N VAL A 184 -0.95 7.86 -2.05
CA VAL A 184 -0.18 8.54 -3.10
C VAL A 184 0.69 7.54 -3.81
N VAL A 185 0.54 7.46 -5.14
CA VAL A 185 1.32 6.56 -6.00
C VAL A 185 2.31 7.34 -6.85
N ASP A 186 3.43 6.71 -7.23
CA ASP A 186 4.41 7.29 -8.16
C ASP A 186 3.79 7.47 -9.55
N ALA A 187 3.32 8.68 -9.83
CA ALA A 187 2.58 8.97 -11.04
C ALA A 187 3.41 8.73 -12.30
N LYS A 188 4.72 8.97 -12.23
CA LYS A 188 5.61 8.75 -13.37
C LYS A 188 5.72 7.25 -13.67
N LEU A 189 6.02 6.44 -12.65
CA LEU A 189 6.15 4.99 -12.81
C LEU A 189 4.85 4.35 -13.28
N VAL A 190 3.71 4.69 -12.66
CA VAL A 190 2.43 4.09 -13.06
C VAL A 190 2.06 4.46 -14.50
N LYS A 191 2.35 5.70 -14.95
CA LYS A 191 2.10 6.14 -16.33
C LYS A 191 2.87 5.35 -17.38
N GLU A 192 4.04 4.79 -17.04
CA GLU A 192 4.79 3.90 -17.94
C GLU A 192 4.08 2.57 -18.19
N HIS A 193 3.10 2.21 -17.34
CA HIS A 193 2.38 0.94 -17.38
C HIS A 193 0.87 1.08 -17.65
N VAL A 194 0.41 2.28 -18.04
CA VAL A 194 -0.99 2.51 -18.40
C VAL A 194 -1.36 1.70 -19.64
N ALA A 195 -2.43 0.92 -19.54
CA ALA A 195 -2.98 0.15 -20.64
C ALA A 195 -4.15 0.89 -21.29
N SER A 196 -4.21 0.88 -22.62
CA SER A 196 -5.36 1.41 -23.35
C SER A 196 -6.61 0.57 -23.09
N VAL A 197 -7.74 1.26 -22.95
CA VAL A 197 -9.07 0.66 -22.75
C VAL A 197 -10.01 1.27 -23.77
N THR A 198 -10.86 0.44 -24.38
CA THR A 198 -11.94 0.95 -25.22
C THR A 198 -13.04 1.50 -24.31
N PRO A 199 -13.40 2.80 -24.40
CA PRO A 199 -14.49 3.36 -23.61
C PRO A 199 -15.80 2.59 -23.80
N SER A 200 -16.55 2.43 -22.71
CA SER A 200 -17.85 1.77 -22.66
C SER A 200 -18.91 2.71 -22.05
N ALA A 201 -20.15 2.23 -21.95
CA ALA A 201 -21.22 2.97 -21.28
C ALA A 201 -20.91 3.22 -19.79
N ASP A 202 -20.20 2.30 -19.14
CA ASP A 202 -19.89 2.34 -17.71
C ASP A 202 -18.50 2.91 -17.42
N TYR A 203 -17.65 3.08 -18.44
CA TYR A 203 -16.28 3.57 -18.29
C TYR A 203 -15.87 4.43 -19.48
N LYS A 204 -15.82 5.76 -19.30
CA LYS A 204 -15.63 6.71 -20.41
C LYS A 204 -14.17 7.01 -20.77
N TRP A 205 -13.21 6.53 -19.99
CA TRP A 205 -11.79 6.84 -20.20
C TRP A 205 -11.15 5.85 -21.19
N ASP A 206 -10.12 6.33 -21.88
CA ASP A 206 -9.41 5.58 -22.94
C ASP A 206 -8.26 4.72 -22.42
N ASN A 207 -8.09 4.65 -21.09
CA ASN A 207 -7.04 3.91 -20.43
C ASN A 207 -7.43 3.46 -19.02
N ASP A 208 -6.66 2.54 -18.44
CA ASP A 208 -6.93 1.93 -17.13
C ASP A 208 -6.23 2.62 -15.95
N PHE A 209 -5.58 3.77 -16.17
CA PHE A 209 -4.75 4.45 -15.17
C PHE A 209 -3.73 3.54 -14.46
N GLY A 210 -3.21 2.53 -15.16
CA GLY A 210 -2.24 1.56 -14.64
C GLY A 210 -2.82 0.57 -13.63
N ASN A 211 -4.15 0.47 -13.51
CA ASN A 211 -4.83 -0.46 -12.60
C ASN A 211 -4.42 -1.91 -12.86
N ALA A 212 -4.36 -2.36 -14.12
CA ALA A 212 -3.99 -3.73 -14.43
C ALA A 212 -2.57 -4.09 -13.95
N TRP A 213 -1.63 -3.15 -14.06
CA TRP A 213 -0.26 -3.33 -13.58
C TRP A 213 -0.18 -3.30 -12.05
N LEU A 214 -0.86 -2.36 -11.39
CA LEU A 214 -0.84 -2.22 -9.92
C LEU A 214 -1.50 -3.39 -9.18
N LYS A 215 -2.21 -4.29 -9.85
CA LYS A 215 -2.71 -5.54 -9.24
C LYS A 215 -1.58 -6.38 -8.63
N THR A 216 -0.39 -6.32 -9.21
CA THR A 216 0.81 -7.06 -8.76
C THR A 216 2.08 -6.21 -8.73
N GLY A 217 2.06 -5.03 -9.36
CA GLY A 217 3.12 -4.04 -9.32
C GLY A 217 3.13 -3.22 -8.05
N TYR A 218 4.13 -2.36 -7.92
CA TYR A 218 4.34 -1.53 -6.74
C TYR A 218 4.82 -0.13 -7.14
N ALA A 219 4.10 0.90 -6.69
CA ALA A 219 4.43 2.31 -6.93
C ALA A 219 4.29 3.17 -5.66
N GLY A 220 4.47 2.55 -4.49
CA GLY A 220 4.38 3.23 -3.22
C GLY A 220 5.69 3.88 -2.78
N SER A 221 5.62 4.59 -1.68
CA SER A 221 6.76 5.28 -1.08
C SER A 221 7.65 4.38 -0.25
N GLY A 222 7.09 3.31 0.32
CA GLY A 222 7.80 2.38 1.18
C GLY A 222 8.20 3.04 2.49
N VAL A 223 8.06 2.27 3.57
CA VAL A 223 8.75 2.55 4.84
C VAL A 223 10.24 2.28 4.73
#